data_AF-A0A2G5RD29-F1
#
_entry.id   AF-A0A2G5RD29-F1
#
_cell.length_a   1.000
_cell.length_b   1.000
_cell.length_c   1.000
_cell.angle_alpha   90.00
_cell.angle_beta   90.00
_cell.angle_gamma   90.00
#
_symmetry.space_group_name_H-M   'P 1'
#
loop_
_entity.id
_entity.type
_entity.pdbx_description
1 polymer ?
#
loop_
_entity_poly.entity_id
_entity_poly.type
_entity_poly.pdbx_seq_one_letter_code
_entity_poly.pdbx_strand_id
1 'polypeptide(L)'
;MRIWRLSILALLLAATAACDGSKHDRKAEAPPLPPAQTAPATPPQPAAQPTELVSLAWRPANANQNLQAFDLEVSGLDVLAVCHVPPGWTINATGAGEGVTELKGQATVGAAYVSLDDMQDIAGLFLVRARPSETFAVRGGITMGTYGGDQTEIPASTALLRREAADRCPPPKD
;
A
#
# COMPACT_ATOMS: atom_id res chain seq x y z
N MET A 1 32.58 -27.74 8.77
CA MET A 1 32.67 -27.21 7.39
C MET A 1 31.71 -28.01 6.52
N ARG A 2 30.53 -27.46 6.19
CA ARG A 2 29.49 -28.16 5.41
C ARG A 2 29.59 -27.73 3.96
N ILE A 3 29.87 -28.69 3.09
CA ILE A 3 30.06 -28.56 1.65
C ILE A 3 28.70 -28.75 1.00
N TRP A 4 28.17 -27.71 0.34
CA TRP A 4 26.92 -27.79 -0.44
C TRP A 4 27.21 -28.27 -1.86
N ARG A 5 26.57 -29.37 -2.25
CA ARG A 5 26.63 -29.95 -3.60
C ARG A 5 25.67 -29.19 -4.52
N LEU A 6 26.21 -28.67 -5.62
CA LEU A 6 25.46 -28.07 -6.72
C LEU A 6 24.79 -29.17 -7.56
N SER A 7 23.46 -29.10 -7.68
CA SER A 7 22.66 -29.98 -8.54
C SER A 7 22.75 -29.53 -10.00
N ILE A 8 23.14 -30.47 -10.86
CA ILE A 8 23.26 -30.31 -12.31
C ILE A 8 21.87 -30.46 -12.94
N LEU A 9 21.35 -29.42 -13.61
CA LEU A 9 20.22 -29.55 -14.52
C LEU A 9 20.70 -30.08 -15.87
N ALA A 10 20.31 -31.29 -16.23
CA ALA A 10 20.46 -31.84 -17.57
C ALA A 10 19.21 -31.52 -18.39
N LEU A 11 19.33 -30.61 -19.35
CA LEU A 11 18.39 -30.43 -20.46
C LEU A 11 18.85 -31.33 -21.61
N LEU A 12 18.08 -32.38 -21.92
CA LEU A 12 18.26 -33.17 -23.13
C LEU A 12 17.19 -32.76 -24.15
N LEU A 13 17.68 -32.14 -25.23
CA LEU A 13 16.97 -31.93 -26.48
C LEU A 13 16.93 -33.22 -27.33
N ALA A 14 15.87 -33.28 -28.13
CA ALA A 14 15.74 -33.89 -29.45
C ALA A 14 15.63 -35.43 -29.57
N ALA A 15 14.54 -35.86 -30.22
CA ALA A 15 14.59 -36.76 -31.38
C ALA A 15 13.24 -36.77 -32.12
N THR A 16 13.13 -35.97 -33.18
CA THR A 16 12.18 -36.21 -34.28
C THR A 16 12.89 -37.08 -35.32
N ALA A 17 12.39 -38.28 -35.59
CA ALA A 17 12.41 -38.93 -36.91
C ALA A 17 12.03 -40.42 -36.77
N ALA A 18 10.82 -40.76 -37.21
CA ALA A 18 10.51 -42.06 -37.77
C ALA A 18 9.22 -41.91 -38.59
N CYS A 19 9.33 -41.91 -39.92
CA CYS A 19 8.86 -43.05 -40.71
C CYS A 19 8.94 -42.76 -42.20
N ASP A 20 9.55 -43.74 -42.84
CA ASP A 20 9.77 -43.95 -44.26
C ASP A 20 8.45 -44.23 -45.01
N GLY A 21 8.48 -44.08 -46.33
CA GLY A 21 7.33 -43.90 -47.20
C GLY A 21 6.39 -45.10 -47.40
N SER A 22 5.26 -44.83 -48.06
CA SER A 22 4.65 -45.64 -49.14
C SER A 22 3.33 -45.00 -49.62
N LYS A 23 3.24 -44.78 -50.94
CA LYS A 23 2.03 -44.37 -51.66
C LYS A 23 0.95 -45.45 -51.54
N HIS A 24 -0.29 -45.07 -51.21
CA HIS A 24 -1.50 -45.62 -51.81
C HIS A 24 -2.67 -44.65 -51.63
N ASP A 25 -3.25 -44.23 -52.76
CA ASP A 25 -4.52 -43.52 -52.84
C ASP A 25 -5.64 -44.32 -52.19
N ARG A 26 -6.22 -43.77 -51.11
CA ARG A 26 -7.56 -44.17 -50.63
C ARG A 26 -8.23 -42.95 -50.01
N LYS A 27 -9.36 -42.56 -50.61
CA LYS A 27 -10.28 -41.52 -50.18
C LYS A 27 -10.53 -41.64 -48.66
N ALA A 28 -9.93 -40.76 -47.86
CA ALA A 28 -10.08 -40.73 -46.42
C ALA A 28 -11.05 -39.61 -46.04
N GLU A 29 -12.20 -40.02 -45.52
CA GLU A 29 -13.12 -39.14 -44.80
C GLU A 29 -12.35 -38.47 -43.65
N ALA A 30 -12.45 -37.14 -43.53
CA ALA A 30 -11.74 -36.39 -42.49
C ALA A 30 -12.12 -36.95 -41.10
N PRO A 31 -11.16 -37.23 -40.20
CA PRO A 31 -11.49 -37.67 -38.86
C PRO A 31 -12.33 -36.60 -38.15
N PRO A 32 -13.34 -36.98 -37.35
CA PRO A 32 -14.06 -36.01 -36.54
C PRO A 32 -13.07 -35.28 -35.61
N LEU A 33 -13.16 -33.95 -35.59
CA LEU A 33 -12.41 -33.12 -34.65
C LEU A 33 -12.68 -33.61 -33.23
N PRO A 34 -11.65 -33.81 -32.38
CA PRO A 34 -11.87 -34.16 -30.99
C PRO A 34 -12.71 -33.06 -30.31
N PRO A 35 -13.61 -33.43 -29.38
CA PRO A 35 -14.43 -32.46 -28.67
C PRO A 35 -13.52 -31.48 -27.94
N ALA A 36 -13.83 -30.18 -28.06
CA ALA A 36 -13.12 -29.12 -27.36
C ALA A 36 -13.16 -29.42 -25.85
N GLN A 37 -12.00 -29.78 -25.30
CA GLN A 37 -11.85 -29.88 -23.86
C GLN A 37 -11.93 -28.47 -23.30
N THR A 38 -13.03 -28.16 -22.64
CA THR A 38 -13.19 -26.92 -21.88
C THR A 38 -12.08 -26.89 -20.83
N ALA A 39 -11.15 -25.95 -20.95
CA ALA A 39 -10.11 -25.76 -19.95
C ALA A 39 -10.76 -25.52 -18.57
N PRO A 40 -10.22 -26.09 -17.48
CA PRO A 40 -10.73 -25.84 -16.15
C PRO A 40 -10.76 -24.33 -15.87
N ALA A 41 -11.89 -23.82 -15.41
CA ALA A 41 -12.00 -22.44 -14.97
C ALA A 41 -10.97 -22.19 -13.86
N THR A 42 -10.15 -21.15 -14.03
CA THR A 42 -9.21 -20.71 -13.00
C THR A 42 -9.99 -20.40 -11.71
N PRO A 43 -9.55 -20.89 -10.54
CA PRO A 43 -10.21 -20.56 -9.28
C PRO A 43 -10.27 -19.04 -9.11
N PRO A 44 -11.37 -18.49 -8.55
CA PRO A 44 -11.44 -17.06 -8.27
C PRO A 44 -10.29 -16.69 -7.32
N GLN A 45 -9.37 -15.89 -7.82
CA GLN A 45 -8.29 -15.34 -7.00
C GLN A 45 -8.92 -14.40 -5.97
N PRO A 46 -8.52 -14.46 -4.68
CA PRO A 46 -9.00 -13.52 -3.68
C PRO A 46 -8.78 -12.10 -4.20
N ALA A 47 -9.83 -11.29 -4.20
CA ALA A 47 -9.72 -9.89 -4.60
C ALA A 47 -8.63 -9.24 -3.74
N ALA A 48 -7.62 -8.66 -4.40
CA ALA A 48 -6.60 -7.89 -3.71
C ALA A 48 -7.29 -6.79 -2.92
N GLN A 49 -6.97 -6.66 -1.64
CA GLN A 49 -7.59 -5.64 -0.83
C GLN A 49 -7.20 -4.25 -1.35
N PRO A 50 -8.17 -3.33 -1.47
CA PRO A 50 -7.90 -2.00 -1.98
C PRO A 50 -6.93 -1.29 -1.05
N THR A 51 -6.02 -0.54 -1.66
CA THR A 51 -5.13 0.38 -0.94
C THR A 51 -5.73 1.77 -0.92
N GLU A 52 -5.34 2.55 0.07
CA GLU A 52 -5.89 3.89 0.31
C GLU A 52 -4.79 4.86 0.72
N LEU A 53 -4.97 6.13 0.37
CA LEU A 53 -4.21 7.23 0.92
C LEU A 53 -4.86 7.74 2.21
N VAL A 54 -4.05 7.91 3.24
CA VAL A 54 -4.44 8.50 4.51
C VAL A 54 -3.91 9.93 4.60
N SER A 55 -4.82 10.85 4.91
CA SER A 55 -4.53 12.27 5.20
C SER A 55 -4.95 12.59 6.64
N LEU A 56 -4.34 13.60 7.24
CA LEU A 56 -4.91 14.21 8.44
C LEU A 56 -6.06 15.14 8.01
N ALA A 57 -7.23 14.94 8.61
CA ALA A 57 -8.44 15.73 8.40
C ALA A 57 -8.57 16.91 9.38
N TRP A 58 -7.49 17.24 10.07
CA TRP A 58 -7.44 18.42 10.93
C TRP A 58 -7.48 19.70 10.10
N ARG A 59 -8.06 20.76 10.68
CA ARG A 59 -7.97 22.13 10.16
C ARG A 59 -7.84 23.11 11.32
N PRO A 60 -7.05 24.18 11.19
CA PRO A 60 -7.01 25.24 12.16
C PRO A 60 -8.35 26.00 12.17
N ALA A 61 -8.80 26.41 13.34
CA ALA A 61 -10.02 27.21 13.49
C ALA A 61 -9.82 28.67 13.05
N ASN A 62 -8.57 29.15 13.02
CA ASN A 62 -8.18 30.48 12.59
C ASN A 62 -6.70 30.50 12.21
N ALA A 63 -6.25 31.59 11.59
CA ALA A 63 -4.88 31.77 11.14
C ALA A 63 -3.82 31.76 12.27
N ASN A 64 -4.24 31.88 13.53
CA ASN A 64 -3.31 31.82 14.65
C ASN A 64 -2.91 30.38 15.01
N GLN A 65 -3.62 29.37 14.51
CA GLN A 65 -3.38 27.98 14.86
C GLN A 65 -2.52 27.25 13.82
N ASN A 66 -1.69 26.34 14.30
CA ASN A 66 -0.86 25.49 13.47
C ASN A 66 -0.76 24.07 14.05
N LEU A 67 -0.50 23.08 13.20
CA LEU A 67 -0.20 21.72 13.62
C LEU A 67 1.30 21.59 13.88
N GLN A 68 1.66 21.05 15.04
CA GLN A 68 3.06 20.86 15.44
C GLN A 68 3.48 19.40 15.44
N ALA A 69 2.58 18.50 15.84
CA ALA A 69 2.86 17.08 15.89
C ALA A 69 1.59 16.24 15.80
N PHE A 70 1.77 14.97 15.48
CA PHE A 70 0.78 13.91 15.65
C PHE A 70 1.47 12.64 16.14
N ASP A 71 0.82 11.94 17.06
CA ASP A 71 1.22 10.63 17.55
C ASP A 71 -0.04 9.77 17.63
N LEU A 72 -0.17 8.86 16.67
CA LEU A 72 -1.39 8.09 16.45
C LEU A 72 -1.10 6.60 16.49
N GLU A 73 -1.88 5.86 17.24
CA GLU A 73 -1.96 4.40 17.13
C GLU A 73 -3.19 4.04 16.31
N VAL A 74 -2.99 3.28 15.24
CA VAL A 74 -4.03 2.93 14.27
C VAL A 74 -4.15 1.42 14.12
N SER A 75 -5.32 0.88 14.44
CA SER A 75 -5.62 -0.55 14.31
C SER A 75 -6.36 -0.84 13.00
N GLY A 76 -6.26 -2.08 12.51
CA GLY A 76 -6.97 -2.53 11.30
C GLY A 76 -6.44 -1.97 9.98
N LEU A 77 -5.26 -1.34 9.99
CA LEU A 77 -4.53 -0.92 8.79
C LEU A 77 -3.10 -1.49 8.80
N ASP A 78 -2.57 -1.73 7.62
CA ASP A 78 -1.14 -1.92 7.36
C ASP A 78 -0.61 -0.71 6.61
N VAL A 79 0.45 -0.07 7.11
CA VAL A 79 1.15 0.96 6.34
C VAL A 79 2.05 0.30 5.31
N LEU A 80 1.81 0.64 4.06
CA LEU A 80 2.61 0.17 2.92
C LEU A 80 3.74 1.15 2.61
N ALA A 81 3.51 2.46 2.76
CA ALA A 81 4.50 3.50 2.52
C ALA A 81 4.16 4.82 3.21
N VAL A 82 5.19 5.64 3.46
CA VAL A 82 5.05 7.09 3.69
C VAL A 82 5.15 7.76 2.32
N CYS A 83 4.09 8.43 1.89
CA CYS A 83 3.97 9.01 0.55
C CYS A 83 4.39 10.48 0.50
N HIS A 84 4.14 11.23 1.57
CA HIS A 84 4.43 12.65 1.62
C HIS A 84 4.93 13.02 3.02
N VAL A 85 5.97 13.85 3.05
CA VAL A 85 6.51 14.44 4.28
C VAL A 85 6.50 15.95 4.08
N PRO A 86 5.72 16.70 4.89
CA PRO A 86 5.72 18.15 4.81
C PRO A 86 7.14 18.74 4.97
N PRO A 87 7.45 19.87 4.33
CA PRO A 87 8.73 20.54 4.52
C PRO A 87 9.05 20.79 6.00
N GLY A 88 10.24 20.36 6.43
CA GLY A 88 10.70 20.54 7.82
C GLY A 88 10.05 19.60 8.84
N TRP A 89 9.32 18.58 8.40
CA TRP A 89 8.79 17.53 9.28
C TRP A 89 9.68 16.30 9.31
N THR A 90 9.58 15.56 10.41
CA THR A 90 9.97 14.15 10.48
C THR A 90 8.70 13.33 10.60
N ILE A 91 8.56 12.27 9.79
CA ILE A 91 7.46 11.32 9.86
C ILE A 91 8.03 9.91 10.03
N ASN A 92 7.46 9.15 10.95
CA ASN A 92 7.76 7.73 11.17
C ASN A 92 6.45 6.93 11.15
N ALA A 93 6.49 5.77 10.52
CA ALA A 93 5.40 4.80 10.57
C ALA A 93 5.95 3.41 10.87
N THR A 94 5.41 2.75 11.87
CA THR A 94 5.75 1.36 12.26
C THR A 94 4.48 0.52 12.23
N GLY A 95 4.56 -0.77 11.85
CA GLY A 95 3.40 -1.67 11.98
C GLY A 95 3.02 -2.51 10.77
N ALA A 96 3.91 -2.74 9.80
CA ALA A 96 3.68 -3.78 8.80
C ALA A 96 3.55 -5.15 9.49
N GLY A 97 2.32 -5.67 9.64
CA GLY A 97 2.05 -7.01 10.17
C GLY A 97 1.72 -7.17 11.66
N GLU A 98 1.71 -6.12 12.51
CA GLU A 98 1.55 -6.26 13.98
C GLU A 98 0.18 -5.85 14.59
N GLY A 99 -0.86 -5.68 13.78
CA GLY A 99 -2.24 -5.37 14.21
C GLY A 99 -2.46 -3.90 14.60
N VAL A 100 -1.43 -3.25 15.14
CA VAL A 100 -1.40 -1.81 15.42
C VAL A 100 -0.26 -1.16 14.67
N THR A 101 -0.55 -0.04 14.04
CA THR A 101 0.40 0.81 13.34
C THR A 101 0.58 2.11 14.13
N GLU A 102 1.82 2.48 14.46
CA GLU A 102 2.09 3.83 14.97
C GLU A 102 2.37 4.77 13.80
N LEU A 103 1.70 5.92 13.78
CA LEU A 103 1.93 7.02 12.85
C LEU A 103 2.37 8.24 13.66
N LYS A 104 3.62 8.64 13.50
CA LYS A 104 4.20 9.76 14.23
C LYS A 104 4.70 10.80 13.25
N GLY A 105 4.44 12.06 13.53
CA GLY A 105 4.99 13.18 12.79
C GLY A 105 5.20 14.37 13.68
N GLN A 106 6.28 15.11 13.44
CA GLN A 106 6.61 16.31 14.20
C GLN A 106 7.30 17.34 13.31
N ALA A 107 6.89 18.60 13.46
CA ALA A 107 7.56 19.73 12.86
C ALA A 107 8.89 20.01 13.58
N THR A 108 9.92 20.32 12.82
CA THR A 108 11.17 20.82 13.39
C THR A 108 10.92 22.21 13.99
N VAL A 109 11.42 22.42 15.21
CA VAL A 109 11.23 23.67 15.98
C VAL A 109 11.65 24.89 15.15
N GLY A 110 10.74 25.87 15.05
CA GLY A 110 11.06 27.23 14.58
C GLY A 110 10.75 27.57 13.13
N ALA A 111 10.32 26.64 12.26
CA ALA A 111 10.07 26.99 10.85
C ALA A 111 9.02 26.17 10.10
N ALA A 112 8.52 25.05 10.65
CA ALA A 112 7.88 24.01 9.83
C ALA A 112 6.47 23.62 10.28
N TYR A 113 5.73 24.49 10.97
CA TYR A 113 4.36 24.14 11.37
C TYR A 113 3.41 24.15 10.16
N VAL A 114 2.41 23.28 10.16
CA VAL A 114 1.36 23.30 9.11
C VAL A 114 0.28 24.29 9.53
N SER A 115 0.14 25.36 8.75
CA SER A 115 -0.84 26.43 8.99
C SER A 115 -2.04 26.31 8.03
N LEU A 116 -2.94 27.30 8.06
CA LEU A 116 -4.09 27.36 7.15
C LEU A 116 -3.68 27.36 5.67
N ASP A 117 -2.52 27.93 5.35
CA ASP A 117 -2.01 28.04 3.97
C ASP A 117 -1.30 26.77 3.49
N ASP A 118 -0.99 25.85 4.42
CA ASP A 118 -0.17 24.66 4.17
C ASP A 118 -0.99 23.36 4.25
N MET A 119 -2.32 23.45 4.24
CA MET A 119 -3.20 22.31 4.51
C MET A 119 -3.05 21.14 3.53
N GLN A 120 -2.56 21.42 2.32
CA GLN A 120 -2.21 20.41 1.31
C GLN A 120 -1.06 19.50 1.74
N ASP A 121 -0.22 19.92 2.69
CA ASP A 121 0.98 19.17 3.08
C ASP A 121 0.66 17.98 3.98
N ILE A 122 -0.49 18.00 4.66
CA ILE A 122 -0.98 16.86 5.45
C ILE A 122 -1.95 15.95 4.67
N ALA A 123 -2.07 16.16 3.36
CA ALA A 123 -2.82 15.31 2.46
C ALA A 123 -1.96 14.15 1.94
N GLY A 124 -2.53 12.94 1.92
CA GLY A 124 -1.91 11.75 1.33
C GLY A 124 -0.57 11.39 1.96
N LEU A 125 -0.46 11.46 3.29
CA LEU A 125 0.78 11.19 4.03
C LEU A 125 1.20 9.72 3.95
N PHE A 126 0.25 8.79 3.98
CA PHE A 126 0.52 7.35 4.03
C PHE A 126 -0.29 6.59 3.00
N LEU A 127 0.32 5.59 2.37
CA LEU A 127 -0.39 4.54 1.64
C LEU A 127 -0.62 3.37 2.59
N VAL A 128 -1.87 2.95 2.71
CA VAL A 128 -2.29 1.88 3.62
C VAL A 128 -3.09 0.81 2.91
N ARG A 129 -3.22 -0.33 3.57
CA ARG A 129 -4.17 -1.39 3.23
C ARG A 129 -5.01 -1.74 4.45
N ALA A 130 -6.31 -1.90 4.26
CA ALA A 130 -7.20 -2.33 5.33
C ALA A 130 -7.00 -3.81 5.65
N ARG A 131 -6.92 -4.18 6.93
CA ARG A 131 -6.87 -5.58 7.34
C ARG A 131 -8.29 -6.16 7.39
N PRO A 132 -8.57 -7.25 6.66
CA PRO A 132 -9.91 -7.82 6.64
C PRO A 132 -10.12 -8.50 8.00
N SER A 133 -11.18 -8.13 8.72
CA SER A 133 -11.58 -8.65 10.05
C SER A 133 -11.05 -7.91 11.27
N GLU A 134 -10.31 -6.81 11.09
CA GLU A 134 -9.94 -5.93 12.19
C GLU A 134 -10.75 -4.63 12.15
N THR A 135 -11.19 -4.18 13.33
CA THR A 135 -11.90 -2.91 13.46
C THR A 135 -10.91 -1.76 13.30
N PHE A 136 -11.21 -0.86 12.37
CA PHE A 136 -10.48 0.39 12.26
C PHE A 136 -10.70 1.26 13.51
N ALA A 137 -9.62 1.58 14.20
CA ALA A 137 -9.63 2.43 15.38
C ALA A 137 -8.40 3.34 15.37
N VAL A 138 -8.54 4.52 15.96
CA VAL A 138 -7.46 5.51 16.08
C VAL A 138 -7.41 5.97 17.53
N ARG A 139 -6.21 5.99 18.10
CA ARG A 139 -5.89 6.50 19.45
C ARG A 139 -4.69 7.46 19.38
N GLY A 140 -4.37 8.08 20.50
CA GLY A 140 -3.32 9.11 20.59
C GLY A 140 -3.91 10.50 20.36
N GLY A 141 -3.18 11.37 19.66
CA GLY A 141 -3.61 12.75 19.44
C GLY A 141 -2.75 13.54 18.48
N ILE A 142 -3.15 14.79 18.29
CA ILE A 142 -2.35 15.81 17.62
C ILE A 142 -2.02 16.92 18.60
N THR A 143 -0.86 17.54 18.42
CA THR A 143 -0.46 18.75 19.13
C THR A 143 -0.64 19.94 18.20
N MET A 144 -1.53 20.86 18.58
CA MET A 144 -1.67 22.16 17.91
C MET A 144 -0.96 23.25 18.71
N GLY A 145 -0.49 24.26 17.99
CA GLY A 145 0.06 25.49 18.53
C GLY A 145 -0.76 26.72 18.22
N THR A 146 -0.43 27.80 18.91
CA THR A 146 -0.75 29.16 18.49
C THR A 146 0.51 30.00 18.25
N TYR A 147 0.46 30.97 17.34
CA TYR A 147 1.52 31.98 17.25
C TYR A 147 1.42 32.89 18.49
N GLY A 148 2.18 32.54 19.53
CA GLY A 148 2.04 33.06 20.88
C GLY A 148 2.58 32.11 21.94
N GLY A 149 2.71 30.83 21.60
CA GLY A 149 3.43 29.83 22.38
C GLY A 149 2.55 28.80 23.08
N ASP A 150 1.22 28.99 23.10
CA ASP A 150 0.32 28.01 23.68
C ASP A 150 0.27 26.75 22.82
N GLN A 151 0.27 25.59 23.48
CA GLN A 151 0.06 24.29 22.86
C GLN A 151 -1.19 23.64 23.43
N THR A 152 -1.89 22.88 22.59
CA THR A 152 -3.06 22.11 22.99
C THR A 152 -3.01 20.74 22.33
N GLU A 153 -3.25 19.70 23.11
CA GLU A 153 -3.43 18.36 22.59
C GLU A 153 -4.91 18.13 22.27
N ILE A 154 -5.16 17.58 21.08
CA ILE A 154 -6.49 17.15 20.67
C ILE A 154 -6.47 15.63 20.58
N PRO A 155 -7.34 14.93 21.35
CA PRO A 155 -7.41 13.48 21.30
C PRO A 155 -7.85 13.02 19.92
N ALA A 156 -7.24 11.95 19.43
CA ALA A 156 -7.54 11.39 18.14
C ALA A 156 -8.90 10.68 18.14
N SER A 157 -9.52 10.68 16.96
CA SER A 157 -10.65 9.82 16.63
C SER A 157 -10.50 9.37 15.18
N THR A 158 -11.34 8.44 14.73
CA THR A 158 -11.35 8.02 13.33
C THR A 158 -11.62 9.18 12.37
N ALA A 159 -12.34 10.22 12.81
CA ALA A 159 -12.61 11.43 12.02
C ALA A 159 -11.36 12.29 11.77
N LEU A 160 -10.28 12.09 12.53
CA LEU A 160 -9.01 12.77 12.31
C LEU A 160 -8.28 12.24 11.05
N LEU A 161 -8.63 11.05 10.56
CA LEU A 161 -8.02 10.45 9.38
C LEU A 161 -9.02 10.42 8.22
N ARG A 162 -8.67 11.10 7.12
CA ARG A 162 -9.38 10.97 5.84
C ARG A 162 -8.71 9.88 5.02
N ARG A 163 -9.51 8.95 4.51
CA ARG A 163 -9.10 7.85 3.63
C ARG A 163 -9.67 8.03 2.24
N GLU A 164 -8.85 7.83 1.22
CA GLU A 164 -9.24 7.90 -0.18
C GLU A 164 -8.66 6.70 -0.93
N ALA A 165 -9.45 6.08 -1.81
CA ALA A 165 -8.98 4.94 -2.60
C ALA A 165 -7.79 5.35 -3.49
N ALA A 166 -6.71 4.59 -3.44
CA ALA A 166 -5.51 4.88 -4.21
C ALA A 166 -4.63 3.64 -4.34
N ASP A 167 -4.15 3.36 -5.54
CA ASP A 167 -3.30 2.18 -5.80
C ASP A 167 -1.81 2.42 -5.48
N ARG A 168 -1.40 3.68 -5.32
CA ARG A 168 0.00 4.08 -5.09
C ARG A 168 0.10 5.49 -4.50
N CYS A 169 1.28 5.82 -3.98
CA CYS A 169 1.61 7.19 -3.61
C CYS A 169 1.51 8.15 -4.82
N PRO A 170 1.04 9.39 -4.63
CA PRO A 170 1.14 10.44 -5.64
C PRO A 170 2.59 10.72 -6.02
N PRO A 171 2.85 11.27 -7.22
CA PRO A 171 4.17 11.79 -7.53
C PRO A 171 4.56 12.91 -6.53
N PRO A 172 5.86 13.10 -6.26
CA PRO A 172 6.33 14.24 -5.46
C PRO A 172 5.80 15.56 -6.02
N LYS A 173 5.48 16.51 -5.13
CA LYS A 173 5.15 17.88 -5.51
C LYS A 173 6.46 18.64 -5.79
N ASP A 174 6.49 19.38 -6.89
CA ASP A 174 7.60 20.26 -7.27
C ASP A 174 7.66 21.55 -6.44
#